data_AF-A0A511QEZ3-F1
#
_entry.id   AF-A0A511QEZ3-F1
#
_cell.length_a   1.000
_cell.length_b   1.000
_cell.length_c   1.000
_cell.angle_alpha   90.00
_cell.angle_beta   90.00
_cell.angle_gamma   90.00
#
_symmetry.space_group_name_H-M   'P 1'
#
loop_
_entity.id
_entity.type
_entity.pdbx_description
1 polymer ?
#
loop_
_entity_poly.entity_id
_entity_poly.type
_entity_poly.pdbx_seq_one_letter_code
_entity_poly.pdbx_strand_id
1 'polypeptide(L)'
;MLKKLTLIISFLTVIDSSVFADGYYGEVFCSSENLSYEEAMSRNQWALNCDHLSIREYDYYVYDDSGELRSKPIYPVFFTEDNKVIKMPTDVNTSCDIEIDTKTNFCSPKLN
;
A
#
# COMPACT_ATOMS: atom_id res chain seq x y z
N MET A 1 -24.58 0.54 60.25
CA MET A 1 -24.86 1.04 58.88
C MET A 1 -23.53 1.28 58.17
N LEU A 2 -23.37 0.61 57.02
CA LEU A 2 -22.33 0.70 55.96
C LEU A 2 -21.02 1.49 56.24
N LYS A 3 -19.89 0.78 56.25
CA LYS A 3 -18.59 1.36 55.88
C LYS A 3 -18.09 0.70 54.59
N LYS A 4 -17.76 1.58 53.65
CA LYS A 4 -17.52 1.35 52.22
C LYS A 4 -16.34 0.39 51.99
N LEU A 5 -16.60 -0.70 51.26
CA LEU A 5 -15.55 -1.55 50.71
C LEU A 5 -15.17 -0.98 49.34
N THR A 6 -14.06 -0.24 49.28
CA THR A 6 -13.55 0.32 48.02
C THR A 6 -12.81 -0.79 47.27
N LEU A 7 -13.44 -1.34 46.24
CA LEU A 7 -12.86 -2.38 45.39
C LEU A 7 -12.09 -1.68 44.27
N ILE A 8 -10.76 -1.63 44.39
CA ILE A 8 -9.86 -1.07 43.37
C ILE A 8 -9.70 -2.15 42.29
N ILE A 9 -10.39 -1.98 41.17
CA ILE A 9 -10.22 -2.81 39.98
C ILE A 9 -9.02 -2.23 39.21
N SER A 10 -7.83 -2.81 39.41
CA SER A 10 -6.67 -2.54 38.57
C SER A 10 -6.92 -3.07 37.16
N PHE A 11 -7.18 -2.17 36.23
CA PHE A 11 -7.27 -2.45 34.80
C PHE A 11 -5.84 -2.58 34.24
N LEU A 12 -5.32 -3.80 34.21
CA LEU A 12 -4.08 -4.13 33.49
C LEU A 12 -4.37 -4.10 32.00
N THR A 13 -4.12 -2.95 31.36
CA THR A 13 -4.06 -2.88 29.90
C THR A 13 -2.78 -3.55 29.44
N VAL A 14 -2.90 -4.77 28.92
CA VAL A 14 -1.84 -5.39 28.12
C VAL A 14 -1.69 -4.54 26.87
N ILE A 15 -0.58 -3.81 26.77
CA ILE A 15 -0.22 -3.09 25.56
C ILE A 15 0.36 -4.15 24.64
N ASP A 16 -0.46 -4.70 23.75
CA ASP A 16 0.03 -5.57 22.67
C ASP A 16 0.88 -4.69 21.74
N SER A 17 2.20 -4.73 21.93
CA SER A 17 3.14 -4.07 21.04
C SER A 17 3.33 -4.97 19.80
N SER A 18 2.45 -4.83 18.82
CA SER A 18 2.70 -5.36 17.47
C SER A 18 3.84 -4.58 16.84
N VAL A 19 5.03 -5.20 16.82
CA VAL A 19 6.24 -4.68 16.18
C VAL A 19 6.02 -4.57 14.66
N PHE A 20 6.18 -3.36 14.12
CA PHE A 20 6.12 -3.04 12.70
C PHE A 20 7.31 -3.66 11.93
N ALA A 21 7.18 -4.91 11.50
CA ALA A 21 8.12 -5.53 10.56
C ALA A 21 7.89 -5.11 9.09
N ASP A 22 6.85 -4.30 8.84
CA ASP A 22 6.35 -3.94 7.50
C ASP A 22 7.21 -2.88 6.78
N GLY A 23 8.00 -2.09 7.54
CA GLY A 23 8.76 -0.97 6.98
C GLY A 23 9.98 -1.37 6.14
N TYR A 24 10.68 -2.45 6.51
CA TYR A 24 11.95 -2.82 5.87
C TYR A 24 11.76 -3.33 4.43
N TYR A 25 10.75 -4.17 4.22
CA TYR A 25 10.48 -4.72 2.89
C TYR A 25 9.85 -3.68 1.96
N GLY A 26 8.99 -2.79 2.49
CA GLY A 26 8.41 -1.68 1.72
C GLY A 26 9.47 -0.78 1.08
N GLU A 27 10.48 -0.36 1.83
CA GLU A 27 11.57 0.46 1.28
C GLU A 27 12.37 -0.26 0.19
N VAL A 28 12.64 -1.56 0.34
CA VAL A 28 13.37 -2.35 -0.66
C VAL A 28 12.59 -2.42 -1.97
N PHE A 29 11.29 -2.72 -1.93
CA PHE A 29 10.47 -2.81 -3.14
C PHE A 29 10.35 -1.47 -3.84
N CYS A 30 10.04 -0.40 -3.10
CA CYS A 30 9.91 0.94 -3.67
C CYS A 30 11.23 1.50 -4.20
N SER A 31 12.38 1.06 -3.67
CA SER A 31 13.68 1.48 -4.20
C SER A 31 14.02 0.83 -5.55
N SER A 32 13.42 -0.33 -5.83
CA SER A 32 13.70 -1.13 -7.03
C SER A 32 12.97 -0.61 -8.29
N GLU A 33 11.75 -0.11 -8.14
CA GLU A 33 11.00 0.57 -9.18
C GLU A 33 10.89 2.05 -8.79
N ASN A 34 11.59 2.93 -9.51
CA ASN A 34 11.49 4.37 -9.30
C ASN A 34 10.66 4.98 -10.43
N LEU A 35 9.33 4.89 -10.33
CA LEU A 35 8.44 5.46 -11.34
C LEU A 35 8.35 6.99 -11.20
N SER A 36 8.33 7.67 -12.34
CA SER A 36 7.90 9.06 -12.46
C SER A 36 6.41 9.20 -12.16
N TYR A 37 5.93 10.44 -12.01
CA TYR A 37 4.51 10.71 -11.83
C TYR A 37 3.64 10.08 -12.93
N GLU A 38 4.03 10.29 -14.20
CA GLU A 38 3.26 9.82 -15.37
C GLU A 38 3.24 8.29 -15.45
N GLU A 39 4.37 7.65 -15.13
CA GLU A 39 4.47 6.19 -15.05
C GLU A 39 3.63 5.62 -13.90
N ALA A 40 3.63 6.27 -12.74
CA ALA A 40 2.81 5.87 -11.60
C ALA A 40 1.31 5.97 -11.92
N MET A 41 0.88 7.07 -12.53
CA MET A 41 -0.50 7.24 -13.01
C MET A 41 -0.89 6.15 -14.00
N SER A 42 0.00 5.86 -14.96
CA SER A 42 -0.28 4.86 -15.99
C SER A 42 -0.27 3.43 -15.42
N ARG A 43 0.60 3.13 -14.44
CA ARG A 43 0.57 1.86 -13.67
C ARG A 43 -0.74 1.71 -12.90
N ASN A 44 -1.23 2.76 -12.26
CA ASN A 44 -2.53 2.72 -11.57
C ASN A 44 -3.68 2.47 -12.55
N GLN A 45 -3.66 3.12 -13.71
CA GLN A 45 -4.70 2.92 -14.72
C GLN A 45 -4.67 1.50 -15.30
N TRP A 46 -3.49 0.98 -15.60
CA TRP A 46 -3.33 -0.42 -16.00
C TRP A 46 -3.86 -1.36 -14.91
N ALA A 47 -3.47 -1.14 -13.65
CA ALA A 47 -3.88 -1.99 -12.54
C ALA A 47 -5.40 -1.94 -12.30
N LEU A 48 -6.04 -0.78 -12.46
CA LEU A 48 -7.51 -0.66 -12.46
C LEU A 48 -8.15 -1.43 -13.62
N ASN A 49 -7.63 -1.25 -14.84
CA ASN A 49 -8.19 -1.93 -16.03
C ASN A 49 -8.07 -3.46 -15.96
N CYS A 50 -7.05 -3.94 -15.26
CA CYS A 50 -6.76 -5.35 -15.08
C CYS A 50 -7.33 -5.94 -13.78
N ASP A 51 -8.19 -5.20 -13.07
CA ASP A 51 -8.79 -5.59 -11.79
C ASP A 51 -7.77 -5.92 -10.67
N HIS A 52 -6.53 -5.43 -10.80
CA HIS A 52 -5.51 -5.48 -9.74
C HIS A 52 -5.71 -4.38 -8.69
N LEU A 53 -6.52 -3.37 -9.01
CA LEU A 53 -7.06 -2.38 -8.09
C LEU A 53 -8.56 -2.28 -8.27
N SER A 54 -9.30 -2.17 -7.16
CA SER A 54 -10.67 -1.69 -7.21
C SER A 54 -10.72 -0.20 -7.54
N ILE A 55 -11.88 0.27 -8.03
CA ILE A 55 -12.13 1.71 -8.27
C ILE A 55 -11.82 2.53 -7.01
N ARG A 56 -12.20 2.03 -5.83
CA ARG A 56 -11.97 2.73 -4.56
C ARG A 56 -10.48 2.84 -4.23
N GLU A 57 -9.70 1.80 -4.49
CA GLU A 57 -8.26 1.82 -4.28
C GLU A 57 -7.59 2.76 -5.27
N TYR A 58 -7.96 2.69 -6.55
CA TYR A 58 -7.50 3.65 -7.56
C TYR A 58 -7.76 5.09 -7.09
N ASP A 59 -8.99 5.39 -6.68
CA ASP A 59 -9.36 6.73 -6.23
C ASP A 59 -8.51 7.17 -5.03
N TYR A 60 -8.34 6.29 -4.05
CA TYR A 60 -7.52 6.57 -2.87
C TYR A 60 -6.05 6.82 -3.20
N TYR A 61 -5.49 6.07 -4.16
CA TYR A 61 -4.08 6.16 -4.53
C TYR A 61 -3.77 7.30 -5.51
N VAL A 62 -4.77 7.76 -6.28
CA VAL A 62 -4.62 8.81 -7.30
C VAL A 62 -5.06 10.17 -6.78
N TYR A 63 -6.12 10.25 -6.00
CA TYR A 63 -6.69 11.51 -5.51
C TYR A 63 -6.45 11.71 -4.01
N ASP A 64 -6.35 12.97 -3.61
CA ASP A 64 -6.28 13.37 -2.21
C ASP A 64 -7.67 13.51 -1.58
N ASP A 65 -7.71 13.89 -0.30
CA ASP A 65 -8.96 14.00 0.46
C ASP A 65 -9.89 15.13 -0.06
N SER A 66 -9.38 16.02 -0.91
CA SER A 66 -10.15 17.06 -1.57
C SER A 66 -10.69 16.65 -2.95
N GLY A 67 -10.34 15.45 -3.43
CA GLY A 67 -10.68 14.94 -4.76
C GLY A 67 -9.76 15.46 -5.87
N GLU A 68 -8.68 16.15 -5.51
CA GLU A 68 -7.67 16.62 -6.46
C GLU A 68 -6.62 15.53 -6.69
N LEU A 69 -5.95 15.57 -7.84
CA LEU A 69 -4.85 14.64 -8.11
C LEU A 69 -3.73 14.83 -7.09
N ARG A 70 -3.30 13.73 -6.46
CA ARG A 70 -2.14 13.75 -5.56
C ARG A 70 -0.92 14.20 -6.33
N SER A 71 -0.10 15.07 -5.75
CA SER A 71 1.24 15.38 -6.28
C SER A 71 2.17 14.15 -6.33
N LYS A 72 1.86 13.13 -5.53
CA LYS A 72 2.53 11.83 -5.47
C LYS A 72 1.48 10.71 -5.50
N PRO A 73 1.00 10.31 -6.68
CA PRO A 73 0.08 9.19 -6.79
C PRO A 73 0.79 7.92 -6.30
N ILE A 74 0.18 7.21 -5.36
CA ILE A 74 0.72 5.95 -4.86
C ILE A 74 0.49 4.90 -5.94
N TYR A 75 1.44 3.99 -6.18
CA TYR A 75 1.30 2.96 -7.22
C TYR A 75 1.64 1.57 -6.71
N PRO A 76 1.02 0.51 -7.29
CA PRO A 76 1.31 -0.86 -6.92
C PRO A 76 2.65 -1.34 -7.51
N VAL A 77 3.41 -2.04 -6.68
CA VAL A 77 4.62 -2.80 -7.03
C VAL A 77 4.34 -4.26 -6.73
N PHE A 78 4.74 -5.13 -7.65
CA PHE A 78 4.42 -6.55 -7.63
C PHE A 78 5.67 -7.37 -7.33
N PHE A 79 5.53 -8.43 -6.54
CA PHE A 79 6.66 -9.27 -6.14
C PHE A 79 6.25 -10.73 -5.94
N THR A 80 7.19 -11.64 -6.13
CA THR A 80 6.97 -13.07 -5.86
C THR A 80 6.93 -13.34 -4.36
N GLU A 81 6.51 -14.54 -3.95
CA GLU A 81 6.57 -14.96 -2.55
C GLU A 81 7.97 -14.87 -1.93
N ASP A 82 9.02 -15.05 -2.75
CA ASP A 82 10.43 -14.91 -2.38
C ASP A 82 10.91 -13.45 -2.31
N ASN A 83 9.99 -12.48 -2.32
CA ASN A 83 10.28 -11.04 -2.30
C ASN A 83 11.11 -10.57 -3.50
N LYS A 84 10.99 -11.24 -4.65
CA LYS A 84 11.61 -10.78 -5.89
C LYS A 84 10.64 -9.85 -6.61
N VAL A 85 11.06 -8.61 -6.84
CA VAL A 85 10.27 -7.62 -7.57
C VAL A 85 10.06 -8.06 -9.01
N ILE A 86 8.81 -8.01 -9.45
CA ILE A 86 8.38 -8.27 -10.81
C ILE A 86 8.03 -6.93 -11.45
N LYS A 87 8.81 -6.53 -12.45
CA LYS A 87 8.59 -5.28 -13.16
C LYS A 87 7.32 -5.38 -14.01
N MET A 88 6.29 -4.65 -13.60
CA MET A 88 5.00 -4.61 -14.30
C MET A 88 4.96 -3.45 -15.32
N PRO A 89 4.05 -3.48 -16.30
CA PRO A 89 3.99 -2.44 -17.32
C PRO A 89 3.55 -1.09 -16.76
N THR A 90 3.95 -0.03 -17.45
CA THR A 90 3.41 1.33 -17.27
C THR A 90 2.57 1.76 -18.47
N ASP A 91 2.44 0.92 -19.50
CA ASP A 91 1.50 1.13 -20.59
C ASP A 91 0.16 0.48 -20.25
N VAL A 92 -0.89 1.30 -20.27
CA VAL A 92 -2.28 0.98 -19.92
C VAL A 92 -2.86 -0.17 -20.75
N ASN A 93 -2.35 -0.42 -21.96
CA ASN A 93 -2.88 -1.43 -22.88
C ASN A 93 -2.10 -2.75 -22.88
N THR A 94 -1.15 -2.92 -21.96
CA THR A 94 -0.37 -4.16 -21.85
C THR A 94 -1.22 -5.29 -21.25
N SER A 95 -0.81 -6.54 -21.46
CA SER A 95 -1.48 -7.72 -20.86
C SER A 95 -1.68 -7.57 -19.35
N CYS A 96 -2.78 -8.14 -18.87
CA CYS A 96 -3.13 -8.21 -17.45
C CYS A 96 -2.53 -9.43 -16.74
N ASP A 97 -1.82 -10.29 -17.47
CA ASP A 97 -1.25 -11.52 -16.93
C ASP A 97 -0.21 -11.23 -15.84
N ILE A 98 -0.45 -11.78 -14.65
CA ILE A 98 0.50 -11.80 -13.53
C ILE A 98 0.68 -13.25 -13.07
N GLU A 99 1.87 -13.58 -12.57
CA GLU A 99 2.12 -14.94 -12.06
C GLU A 99 1.19 -15.26 -10.89
N ILE A 100 0.73 -16.50 -10.81
CA ILE A 100 0.01 -17.02 -9.64
C ILE A 100 0.96 -16.84 -8.43
N ASP A 101 0.42 -16.38 -7.31
CA ASP A 101 1.16 -16.04 -6.06
C ASP A 101 1.94 -14.72 -6.08
N THR A 102 1.73 -13.87 -7.09
CA THR A 102 2.21 -12.48 -7.06
C THR A 102 1.54 -11.71 -5.91
N LYS A 103 2.35 -11.05 -5.09
CA LYS A 103 1.93 -10.15 -4.01
C LYS A 103 2.08 -8.70 -4.45
N THR A 104 1.32 -7.82 -3.81
CA THR A 104 1.27 -6.38 -4.13
C THR A 104 1.67 -5.56 -2.90
N ASN A 105 2.52 -4.55 -3.12
CA ASN A 105 2.82 -3.49 -2.15
C ASN A 105 2.65 -2.13 -2.84
N PHE A 106 2.68 -1.04 -2.08
CA PHE A 106 2.35 0.29 -2.57
C PHE A 106 3.48 1.29 -2.31
N CYS A 107 3.83 2.05 -3.34
CA CYS A 107 4.98 2.94 -3.35
C CYS A 107 4.61 4.36 -3.78
N SER A 108 5.37 5.36 -3.33
CA SER A 108 5.23 6.74 -3.79
C SER A 108 6.31 7.09 -4.82
N PRO A 109 6.01 7.91 -5.84
CA PRO A 109 6.98 8.33 -6.84
C PRO A 109 8.02 9.28 -6.23
N LYS A 110 9.19 9.34 -6.86
CA LYS A 110 10.20 10.34 -6.50
C LYS A 110 9.74 11.74 -6.91
N LEU A 111 10.01 12.73 -6.06
CA LEU A 111 10.00 14.11 -6.50
C LEU A 111 11.31 14.33 -7.27
N ASN A 112 11.19 14.83 -8.48
CA ASN A 112 12.33 15.39 -9.21
C ASN A 112 12.79 16.69 -8.56
#